data_AF-A0A8K0GM92-F1
#
_entry.id   AF-A0A8K0GM92-F1
#
_cell.length_a   1.000
_cell.length_b   1.000
_cell.length_c   1.000
_cell.angle_alpha   90.00
_cell.angle_beta   90.00
_cell.angle_gamma   90.00
#
_symmetry.space_group_name_H-M   'P 1'
#
loop_
_entity.id
_entity.type
_entity.pdbx_description
1 polymer ?
#
loop_
_entity_poly.entity_id
_entity_poly.type
_entity_poly.pdbx_seq_one_letter_code
_entity_poly.pdbx_strand_id
1 'polypeptide(L)'
;MFVLGLCLLMTIIHVQGESISDDEHCKVGCTYRKKHSGNMGFTCAILDCPELLGLSSTPGCHFKYNLDKCCNVGEVWEPFDILCKVDGETYHEGQYFSPPNTKCTKCVCKSGFEGKYETPFCKKEYCIEEVDHQKEIKNFCAPSYISKDDCCPFSWICPEDSDTIVVAKTPSKHPGMYKQVLLKFT
;
A
#
# COMPACT_ATOMS: atom_id res chain seq x y z
N MET A 1 -24.29 -24.95 14.22
CA MET A 1 -23.51 -23.91 14.91
C MET A 1 -22.58 -23.29 13.87
N PHE A 2 -23.00 -22.19 13.24
CA PHE A 2 -22.21 -21.52 12.20
C PHE A 2 -21.20 -20.59 12.88
N VAL A 3 -19.92 -20.95 12.86
CA VAL A 3 -18.84 -20.04 13.28
C VAL A 3 -18.67 -19.02 12.16
N LEU A 4 -19.28 -17.84 12.30
CA LEU A 4 -18.96 -16.72 11.42
C LEU A 4 -17.50 -16.33 11.69
N GLY A 5 -16.62 -16.61 10.72
CA GLY A 5 -15.28 -16.03 10.70
C GLY A 5 -15.41 -14.53 10.47
N LEU A 6 -14.98 -13.74 11.45
CA LEU A 6 -14.99 -12.28 11.41
C LEU A 6 -13.53 -11.82 11.34
N CYS A 7 -13.21 -10.91 10.42
CA CYS A 7 -11.91 -10.26 10.33
C CYS A 7 -12.08 -8.75 10.30
N LEU A 8 -11.27 -8.03 11.07
CA LEU A 8 -11.20 -6.58 11.01
C LEU A 8 -10.22 -6.18 9.90
N LEU A 9 -10.68 -5.38 8.95
CA LEU A 9 -9.84 -4.67 8.00
C LEU A 9 -10.20 -3.18 8.02
N MET A 10 -9.24 -2.29 8.24
CA MET A 10 -9.46 -0.84 8.33
C MET A 10 -10.64 -0.45 9.26
N THR A 11 -10.81 -1.15 10.39
CA THR A 11 -11.94 -1.04 11.35
C THR A 11 -13.30 -1.59 10.90
N ILE A 12 -13.38 -2.19 9.72
CA ILE A 12 -14.60 -2.82 9.18
C ILE A 12 -14.56 -4.32 9.46
N ILE A 13 -15.69 -4.87 9.92
CA ILE A 13 -15.86 -6.30 10.15
C ILE A 13 -16.26 -6.95 8.81
N HIS A 14 -15.39 -7.79 8.29
CA HIS A 14 -15.65 -8.57 7.08
C HIS A 14 -16.22 -9.95 7.38
N VAL A 15 -17.20 -10.35 6.57
CA VAL A 15 -17.85 -11.66 6.65
C VAL A 15 -17.35 -12.58 5.54
N GLN A 16 -17.48 -13.89 5.76
CA GLN A 16 -17.08 -14.89 4.77
C GLN A 16 -17.78 -14.66 3.42
N GLY A 17 -16.99 -14.64 2.35
CA GLY A 17 -17.47 -14.43 0.97
C GLY A 17 -17.51 -12.96 0.55
N GLU A 18 -17.20 -12.02 1.44
CA GLU A 18 -17.10 -10.61 1.09
C GLU A 18 -15.87 -10.34 0.21
N SER A 19 -16.06 -9.46 -0.77
CA SER A 19 -15.03 -9.05 -1.72
C SER A 19 -14.65 -7.59 -1.54
N ILE A 20 -13.35 -7.32 -1.49
CA ILE A 20 -12.79 -5.97 -1.58
C ILE A 20 -11.94 -5.86 -2.85
N SER A 21 -11.89 -4.67 -3.45
CA SER A 21 -11.02 -4.39 -4.59
C SER A 21 -10.12 -3.21 -4.25
N ASP A 22 -8.83 -3.39 -4.42
CA ASP A 22 -7.83 -2.34 -4.28
C ASP A 22 -6.97 -2.30 -5.55
N ASP A 23 -7.43 -1.47 -6.48
CA ASP A 23 -6.76 -1.26 -7.76
C ASP A 23 -5.42 -0.53 -7.59
N GLU A 24 -5.14 0.12 -6.46
CA GLU A 24 -3.90 0.85 -6.21
C GLU A 24 -2.75 -0.07 -5.78
N HIS A 25 -3.05 -1.09 -4.97
CA HIS A 25 -2.07 -2.06 -4.45
C HIS A 25 -1.95 -3.35 -5.28
N CYS A 26 -2.49 -3.33 -6.50
CA CYS A 26 -2.45 -4.46 -7.42
C CYS A 26 -3.24 -5.68 -6.89
N LYS A 27 -4.16 -5.49 -5.95
CA LYS A 27 -4.95 -6.55 -5.33
C LYS A 27 -6.38 -6.49 -5.84
N VAL A 28 -6.65 -7.32 -6.83
CA VAL A 28 -7.97 -7.36 -7.46
C VAL A 28 -8.75 -8.58 -6.96
N GLY A 29 -10.05 -8.37 -6.72
CA GLY A 29 -10.97 -9.43 -6.32
C GLY A 29 -10.58 -10.15 -5.01
N CYS A 30 -10.07 -9.41 -4.02
CA CYS A 30 -9.76 -9.97 -2.71
C CYS A 30 -11.02 -10.54 -2.07
N THR A 31 -11.00 -11.81 -1.70
CA THR A 31 -12.12 -12.47 -1.03
C THR A 31 -11.71 -12.98 0.35
N TYR A 32 -12.49 -12.68 1.38
CA TYR A 32 -12.30 -13.25 2.71
C TYR A 32 -12.88 -14.67 2.77
N ARG A 33 -12.02 -15.68 2.85
CA ARG A 33 -12.44 -17.09 2.81
C ARG A 33 -11.48 -18.01 3.57
N LYS A 34 -11.90 -19.25 3.77
CA LYS A 34 -11.05 -20.31 4.32
C LYS A 34 -9.95 -20.64 3.31
N LYS A 35 -8.69 -20.43 3.69
CA LYS A 35 -7.51 -20.80 2.92
C LYS A 35 -7.30 -22.33 2.96
N HIS A 36 -6.47 -22.85 2.06
CA HIS A 36 -6.10 -24.29 2.06
C HIS A 36 -5.49 -24.75 3.39
N SER A 37 -4.82 -23.86 4.11
CA SER A 37 -4.28 -24.13 5.46
C SER A 37 -5.34 -24.27 6.56
N GLY A 38 -6.63 -24.13 6.22
CA GLY A 38 -7.75 -24.21 7.15
C GLY A 38 -8.06 -22.92 7.91
N ASN A 39 -7.18 -21.93 7.84
CA ASN A 39 -7.38 -20.62 8.47
C ASN A 39 -8.22 -19.68 7.57
N MET A 40 -9.01 -18.80 8.19
CA MET A 40 -9.69 -17.72 7.47
C MET A 40 -8.71 -16.60 7.11
N GLY A 41 -8.90 -15.98 5.96
CA GLY A 41 -8.12 -14.83 5.53
C GLY A 41 -8.48 -14.34 4.12
N PHE A 42 -7.96 -13.18 3.74
CA PHE A 42 -8.07 -12.66 2.39
C PHE A 42 -7.24 -13.48 1.41
N THR A 43 -7.83 -13.78 0.25
CA THR A 43 -7.15 -14.30 -0.93
C THR A 43 -7.45 -13.35 -2.08
N CYS A 44 -6.43 -12.75 -2.66
CA CYS A 44 -6.55 -11.81 -3.77
C CYS A 44 -5.89 -12.37 -5.02
N ALA A 45 -6.39 -11.97 -6.19
CA ALA A 45 -5.59 -12.06 -7.40
C ALA A 45 -4.62 -10.86 -7.40
N ILE A 46 -3.37 -11.13 -7.79
CA ILE A 46 -2.35 -10.10 -7.95
C ILE A 46 -2.35 -9.73 -9.42
N LEU A 47 -2.50 -8.44 -9.70
CA LEU A 47 -2.37 -7.93 -11.06
C LEU A 47 -0.89 -7.77 -11.39
N ASP A 48 -0.41 -8.51 -12.39
CA ASP A 48 0.95 -8.36 -12.89
C ASP A 48 1.06 -7.16 -13.83
N CYS A 49 1.88 -6.18 -13.46
CA CYS A 49 2.09 -4.99 -14.28
C CYS A 49 3.20 -5.22 -15.31
N PRO A 50 3.00 -4.88 -16.60
CA PRO A 50 4.00 -5.02 -17.66
C PRO A 50 5.36 -4.41 -17.30
N GLU A 51 5.36 -3.23 -16.68
CA GLU A 51 6.56 -2.49 -16.27
C GLU A 51 7.40 -3.23 -15.22
N LEU A 52 6.79 -4.07 -14.38
CA LEU A 52 7.49 -4.87 -13.37
C LEU A 52 8.05 -6.17 -13.95
N LEU A 53 7.59 -6.58 -15.13
CA LEU A 53 8.09 -7.75 -15.86
C LEU A 53 9.30 -7.43 -16.75
N GLY A 54 9.87 -6.22 -16.61
CA GLY A 54 11.02 -5.77 -17.40
C GLY A 54 10.66 -5.36 -18.83
N LEU A 55 9.37 -5.18 -19.13
CA LEU A 55 8.96 -4.54 -20.37
C LEU A 55 9.19 -3.04 -20.22
N SER A 56 10.23 -2.55 -20.89
CA SER A 56 10.51 -1.12 -21.02
C SER A 56 9.44 -0.45 -21.88
N SER A 57 9.21 0.84 -21.65
CA SER A 57 8.49 1.66 -22.62
C SER A 57 9.24 1.66 -23.95
N THR A 58 8.50 1.81 -25.05
CA THR A 58 9.07 1.95 -26.39
C THR A 58 10.03 3.15 -26.44
N PRO A 59 11.12 3.11 -27.22
CA PRO A 59 11.99 4.28 -27.36
C PRO A 59 11.21 5.53 -27.80
N GLY A 60 11.40 6.65 -27.09
CA GLY A 60 10.66 7.90 -27.33
C GLY A 60 9.30 7.98 -26.62
N CYS A 61 8.97 7.03 -25.74
CA CYS A 61 7.82 7.13 -24.84
C CYS A 61 8.17 6.69 -23.42
N HIS A 62 7.32 7.08 -22.46
CA HIS A 62 7.36 6.60 -21.07
C HIS A 62 5.98 6.20 -20.58
N PHE A 63 5.93 5.36 -19.55
CA PHE A 63 4.68 4.93 -18.94
C PHE A 63 3.91 6.09 -18.28
N LYS A 64 2.62 6.18 -18.61
CA LYS A 64 1.65 7.09 -17.99
C LYS A 64 1.02 6.42 -16.80
N TYR A 65 1.00 7.09 -15.66
CA TYR A 65 0.37 6.57 -14.46
C TYR A 65 -0.82 7.41 -13.99
N ASN A 66 -1.63 6.81 -13.14
CA ASN A 66 -2.71 7.49 -12.44
C ASN A 66 -2.78 7.01 -10.99
N LEU A 67 -3.00 7.94 -10.05
CA LEU A 67 -2.94 7.67 -8.61
C LEU A 67 -3.78 6.45 -8.21
N ASP A 68 -4.96 6.25 -8.79
CA ASP A 68 -5.90 5.18 -8.40
C ASP A 68 -5.69 3.86 -9.16
N LYS A 69 -4.53 3.70 -9.80
CA LYS A 69 -4.16 2.51 -10.54
C LYS A 69 -2.77 2.04 -10.14
N CYS A 70 -2.69 0.74 -9.88
CA CYS A 70 -1.47 0.03 -9.58
C CYS A 70 -0.50 0.07 -10.77
N CYS A 71 -0.97 -0.33 -11.94
CA CYS A 71 -0.15 -0.36 -13.14
C CYS A 71 -0.26 0.94 -13.94
N ASN A 72 0.65 1.11 -14.89
CA ASN A 72 0.53 2.13 -15.91
C ASN A 72 -0.83 2.03 -16.65
N VAL A 73 -1.33 3.19 -17.07
CA VAL A 73 -2.60 3.33 -17.81
C VAL A 73 -2.35 3.62 -19.29
N GLY A 74 -1.11 3.47 -19.76
CA GLY A 74 -0.70 3.75 -21.13
C GLY A 74 0.70 4.34 -21.21
N GLU A 75 1.00 4.96 -22.35
CA GLU A 75 2.28 5.61 -22.63
C GLU A 75 2.06 7.06 -23.06
N VAL A 76 3.04 7.92 -22.76
CA VAL A 76 3.13 9.29 -23.28
C VAL A 76 4.28 9.33 -24.27
N TRP A 77 4.01 9.85 -25.47
CA TRP A 77 4.98 9.96 -26.56
C TRP A 77 5.55 11.37 -26.63
N GLU A 78 6.79 11.50 -27.09
CA GLU A 78 7.37 12.81 -27.42
C GLU A 78 6.53 13.58 -28.46
N PRO A 79 6.46 14.92 -28.38
CA PRO A 79 7.13 15.80 -27.41
C PRO A 79 6.41 15.86 -26.05
N PHE A 80 7.19 15.99 -24.98
CA PHE A 80 6.66 16.09 -23.62
C PHE A 80 6.33 17.54 -23.25
N ASP A 81 5.13 18.00 -23.62
CA ASP A 81 4.73 19.41 -23.48
C ASP A 81 4.36 19.82 -22.04
N ILE A 82 4.02 18.85 -21.18
CA ILE A 82 3.65 19.11 -19.79
C ILE A 82 4.79 18.69 -18.87
N LEU A 83 5.30 19.66 -18.11
CA LEU A 83 6.39 19.51 -17.15
C LEU A 83 5.98 20.05 -15.79
N CYS A 84 6.09 19.22 -14.75
CA CYS A 84 5.94 19.65 -13.36
C CYS A 84 7.32 19.87 -12.75
N LYS A 85 7.55 21.05 -12.17
CA LYS A 85 8.78 21.36 -11.44
C LYS A 85 8.55 21.20 -9.95
N VAL A 86 9.31 20.34 -9.31
CA VAL A 86 9.18 20.02 -7.88
C VAL A 86 10.57 20.00 -7.28
N ASP A 87 10.85 20.97 -6.40
CA ASP A 87 12.12 21.06 -5.66
C ASP A 87 13.39 20.95 -6.52
N GLY A 88 13.35 21.51 -7.74
CA GLY A 88 14.48 21.51 -8.69
C GLY A 88 14.48 20.35 -9.69
N GLU A 89 13.67 19.32 -9.43
CA GLU A 89 13.46 18.20 -10.35
C GLU A 89 12.32 18.49 -11.33
N THR A 90 12.40 17.90 -12.53
CA THR A 90 11.37 18.03 -13.57
C THR A 90 10.76 16.67 -13.87
N TYR A 91 9.43 16.61 -13.83
CA TYR A 91 8.65 15.42 -14.12
C TYR A 91 7.79 15.63 -15.35
N HIS A 92 7.73 14.64 -16.23
CA HIS A 92 6.88 14.66 -17.42
C HIS A 92 5.45 14.25 -17.09
N GLU A 93 4.49 14.60 -17.96
CA GLU A 93 3.10 14.19 -17.80
C GLU A 93 2.97 12.68 -17.49
N GLY A 94 2.15 12.34 -16.51
CA GLY A 94 1.88 10.97 -16.13
C GLY A 94 2.97 10.32 -15.29
N GLN A 95 4.12 10.95 -15.08
CA GLN A 95 5.16 10.38 -14.21
C GLN A 95 4.79 10.49 -12.73
N TYR A 96 5.08 9.43 -11.98
CA TYR A 96 5.00 9.43 -10.53
C TYR A 96 6.17 10.19 -9.91
N PHE A 97 5.91 10.83 -8.77
CA PHE A 97 6.94 11.39 -7.90
C PHE A 97 6.48 11.39 -6.44
N SER A 98 7.46 11.39 -5.53
CA SER A 98 7.23 11.51 -4.09
C SER A 98 7.74 12.88 -3.64
N PRO A 99 6.89 13.78 -3.11
CA PRO A 99 7.33 15.08 -2.64
C PRO A 99 8.28 14.92 -1.44
N PRO A 100 9.45 15.60 -1.43
CA PRO A 100 10.47 15.37 -0.40
C PRO A 100 10.01 15.79 1.01
N ASN A 101 9.15 16.82 1.10
CA ASN A 101 8.68 17.36 2.37
C ASN A 101 7.30 16.86 2.80
N THR A 102 6.67 15.98 2.02
CA THR A 102 5.31 15.49 2.31
C THR A 102 5.31 13.97 2.45
N LYS A 103 5.50 13.50 3.67
CA LYS A 103 5.48 12.06 3.99
C LYS A 103 4.23 11.37 3.47
N CYS A 104 4.41 10.14 3.02
CA CYS A 104 3.35 9.22 2.59
C CYS A 104 2.44 9.85 1.57
N THR A 105 3.05 10.49 0.58
CA THR A 105 2.33 11.19 -0.47
C THR A 105 2.92 10.77 -1.80
N LYS A 106 2.07 10.22 -2.64
CA LYS A 106 2.40 9.88 -4.02
C LYS A 106 1.70 10.87 -4.91
N CYS A 107 2.42 11.37 -5.91
CA CYS A 107 1.92 12.36 -6.84
C CYS A 107 2.12 11.90 -8.28
N VAL A 108 1.27 12.38 -9.18
CA VAL A 108 1.43 12.24 -10.63
C VAL A 108 1.53 13.63 -11.23
N CYS A 109 2.54 13.86 -12.07
CA CYS A 109 2.60 15.08 -12.84
C CYS A 109 1.44 15.14 -13.85
N LYS A 110 0.60 16.16 -13.74
CA LYS A 110 -0.52 16.40 -14.66
C LYS A 110 -0.59 17.88 -15.00
N SER A 111 -1.24 18.20 -16.11
CA SER A 111 -1.52 19.59 -16.49
C SER A 111 -2.26 20.32 -15.35
N GLY A 112 -1.86 21.57 -15.09
CA GLY A 112 -2.44 22.40 -14.03
C GLY A 112 -1.83 22.20 -12.63
N PHE A 113 -0.72 21.46 -12.51
CA PHE A 113 0.00 21.37 -11.23
C PHE A 113 0.68 22.70 -10.86
N GLU A 114 0.24 23.31 -9.76
CA GLU A 114 0.74 24.61 -9.27
C GLU A 114 1.71 24.48 -8.09
N GLY A 115 2.33 23.32 -7.88
CA GLY A 115 3.25 23.10 -6.76
C GLY A 115 2.57 22.73 -5.44
N LYS A 116 1.26 22.44 -5.44
CA LYS A 116 0.49 22.03 -4.26
C LYS A 116 0.30 20.51 -4.24
N TYR A 117 0.63 19.88 -3.12
CA TYR A 117 0.55 18.43 -2.94
C TYR A 117 -0.83 17.96 -2.49
N GLU A 118 -1.85 18.23 -3.30
CA GLU A 118 -3.26 17.90 -3.01
C GLU A 118 -3.94 17.21 -4.19
N THR A 119 -5.17 16.71 -3.96
CA THR A 119 -5.99 16.12 -5.02
C THR A 119 -6.29 17.16 -6.10
N PRO A 120 -6.23 16.81 -7.40
CA PRO A 120 -6.11 15.46 -7.99
C PRO A 120 -4.67 15.03 -8.34
N PHE A 121 -3.66 15.82 -7.97
CA PHE A 121 -2.27 15.60 -8.35
C PHE A 121 -1.54 14.66 -7.40
N CYS A 122 -1.92 14.70 -6.13
CA CYS A 122 -1.32 13.92 -5.07
C CYS A 122 -2.39 13.27 -4.20
N LYS A 123 -2.04 12.14 -3.62
CA LYS A 123 -2.82 11.53 -2.56
C LYS A 123 -1.92 10.93 -1.48
N LYS A 124 -2.53 10.69 -0.33
CA LYS A 124 -1.86 9.95 0.74
C LYS A 124 -1.73 8.49 0.35
N GLU A 125 -0.51 8.00 0.42
CA GLU A 125 -0.20 6.59 0.31
C GLU A 125 -0.61 5.91 1.63
N TYR A 126 -1.24 4.76 1.50
CA TYR A 126 -1.58 3.87 2.60
C TYR A 126 -1.06 2.48 2.28
N CYS A 127 -1.09 1.58 3.25
CA CYS A 127 -0.58 0.23 3.10
C CYS A 127 -1.68 -0.75 3.50
N ILE A 128 -1.84 -1.83 2.74
CA ILE A 128 -2.85 -2.87 2.99
C ILE A 128 -2.28 -4.07 3.75
N GLU A 129 -1.58 -3.79 4.85
CA GLU A 129 -0.88 -4.78 5.68
C GLU A 129 -1.80 -5.92 6.14
N GLU A 130 -3.07 -5.61 6.43
CA GLU A 130 -4.06 -6.61 6.84
C GLU A 130 -4.44 -7.60 5.73
N VAL A 131 -4.15 -7.27 4.47
CA VAL A 131 -4.29 -8.17 3.32
C VAL A 131 -2.97 -8.90 3.06
N ASP A 132 -1.86 -8.18 3.03
CA ASP A 132 -0.57 -8.72 2.59
C ASP A 132 0.16 -9.52 3.69
N HIS A 133 0.06 -9.07 4.94
CA HIS A 133 0.81 -9.58 6.09
C HIS A 133 -0.10 -10.22 7.15
N GLN A 134 -1.16 -10.88 6.68
CA GLN A 134 -2.15 -11.57 7.53
C GLN A 134 -1.53 -12.56 8.52
N LYS A 135 -0.44 -13.23 8.12
CA LYS A 135 0.22 -14.24 8.96
C LYS A 135 0.97 -13.57 10.10
N GLU A 136 1.73 -12.54 9.77
CA GLU A 136 2.54 -11.75 10.68
C GLU A 136 1.65 -11.07 11.72
N ILE A 137 0.57 -10.42 11.27
CA ILE A 137 -0.42 -9.77 12.14
C ILE A 137 -1.08 -10.80 13.07
N LYS A 138 -1.49 -11.96 12.55
CA LYS A 138 -2.09 -13.04 13.37
C LYS A 138 -1.13 -13.56 14.44
N ASN A 139 0.17 -13.56 14.16
CA ASN A 139 1.22 -14.02 15.06
C ASN A 139 1.78 -12.90 15.94
N PHE A 140 1.12 -11.75 16.01
CA PHE A 140 1.52 -10.60 16.82
C PHE A 140 2.93 -10.09 16.49
N CYS A 141 3.38 -10.27 15.24
CA CYS A 141 4.63 -9.69 14.79
C CYS A 141 4.50 -8.16 14.73
N ALA A 142 5.58 -7.47 15.09
CA ALA A 142 5.65 -6.01 15.00
C ALA A 142 6.18 -5.58 13.63
N PRO A 143 5.60 -4.55 13.00
CA PRO A 143 6.14 -4.00 11.76
C PRO A 143 7.49 -3.31 12.02
N SER A 144 8.41 -3.47 11.08
CA SER A 144 9.76 -2.91 11.09
C SER A 144 9.92 -1.93 9.93
N TYR A 145 10.43 -0.75 10.23
CA TYR A 145 10.65 0.35 9.29
C TYR A 145 12.15 0.66 9.25
N ILE A 146 12.68 0.97 8.06
CA ILE A 146 14.10 1.33 7.92
C ILE A 146 14.31 2.76 8.42
N SER A 147 13.39 3.65 8.07
CA SER A 147 13.37 5.05 8.49
C SER A 147 12.10 5.39 9.28
N LYS A 148 12.18 6.42 10.11
CA LYS A 148 11.01 7.04 10.77
C LYS A 148 10.09 7.77 9.77
N ASP A 149 10.55 7.93 8.55
CA ASP A 149 9.86 8.62 7.48
C ASP A 149 9.21 7.63 6.48
N ASP A 150 9.47 6.33 6.64
CA ASP A 150 8.85 5.28 5.84
C ASP A 150 7.35 5.17 6.14
N CYS A 151 6.57 4.93 5.10
CA CYS A 151 5.11 4.91 5.20
C CYS A 151 4.57 3.50 5.42
N CYS A 152 5.15 2.55 4.71
CA CYS A 152 4.85 1.13 4.85
C CYS A 152 6.04 0.42 5.51
N PRO A 153 5.78 -0.62 6.31
CA PRO A 153 6.84 -1.43 6.88
C PRO A 153 7.65 -2.11 5.78
N PHE A 154 8.95 -2.21 6.01
CA PHE A 154 9.85 -2.96 5.14
C PHE A 154 9.89 -4.45 5.52
N SER A 155 9.68 -4.77 6.80
CA SER A 155 9.75 -6.14 7.31
C SER A 155 8.90 -6.30 8.58
N TRP A 156 8.88 -7.51 9.13
CA TRP A 156 8.14 -7.85 10.33
C TRP A 156 9.03 -8.64 11.30
N ILE A 157 8.97 -8.28 12.58
CA ILE A 157 9.70 -8.94 13.65
C ILE A 157 8.69 -9.72 14.47
N CYS A 158 8.80 -11.05 14.45
CA CYS A 158 7.89 -11.94 15.16
C CYS A 158 8.42 -12.28 16.55
N PRO A 159 7.54 -12.44 17.55
CA PRO A 159 7.93 -12.88 18.88
C PRO A 159 8.49 -14.30 18.86
N GLU A 160 9.50 -14.54 19.68
CA GLU A 160 10.02 -15.88 20.01
C GLU A 160 9.33 -16.45 21.26
N ASP A 161 9.49 -17.74 21.54
CA ASP A 161 8.84 -18.42 22.67
C ASP A 161 9.21 -17.82 24.04
N SER A 162 10.38 -17.17 24.15
CA SER A 162 10.83 -16.47 25.35
C SER A 162 10.25 -15.07 25.51
N ASP A 163 9.63 -14.51 24.46
CA ASP A 163 9.14 -13.14 24.49
C ASP A 163 7.81 -13.02 25.21
N THR A 164 7.64 -11.90 25.94
CA THR A 164 6.36 -11.55 26.53
C THR A 164 5.60 -10.57 25.65
N ILE A 165 4.43 -11.00 25.18
CA ILE A 165 3.50 -10.19 24.38
C ILE A 165 2.70 -9.28 25.30
N VAL A 166 2.89 -7.96 25.19
CA VAL A 166 2.07 -6.98 25.92
C VAL A 166 1.15 -6.25 24.95
N VAL A 167 -0.15 -6.49 25.06
CA VAL A 167 -1.16 -5.80 24.22
C VAL A 167 -1.36 -4.38 24.75
N ALA A 168 -0.98 -3.37 23.98
CA ALA A 168 -1.23 -1.99 24.37
C ALA A 168 -2.74 -1.69 24.34
N LYS A 169 -3.24 -1.01 25.38
CA LYS A 169 -4.65 -0.63 25.51
C LYS A 169 -5.04 0.57 24.65
N THR A 170 -4.06 1.30 24.09
CA THR A 170 -4.28 2.52 23.32
C THR A 170 -4.03 2.28 21.82
N PRO A 171 -4.94 2.73 20.94
CA PRO A 171 -4.73 2.68 19.50
C PRO A 171 -3.58 3.61 19.09
N SER A 172 -2.79 3.17 18.10
CA SER A 172 -1.69 3.94 17.50
C SER A 172 -2.23 5.17 16.77
N LYS A 173 -1.46 6.27 16.75
CA LYS A 173 -1.77 7.49 15.99
C LYS A 173 -1.34 7.42 14.52
N HIS A 174 -0.78 6.30 14.06
CA HIS A 174 -0.42 6.14 12.65
C HIS A 174 -1.66 5.81 11.81
N PRO A 175 -1.90 6.53 10.70
CA PRO A 175 -2.97 6.16 9.77
C PRO A 175 -2.68 4.76 9.23
N GLY A 176 -3.56 3.80 9.54
CA GLY A 176 -3.44 2.40 9.11
C GLY A 176 -3.01 1.38 10.17
N MET A 177 -2.68 1.77 11.41
CA MET A 177 -2.31 0.81 12.48
C MET A 177 -3.33 0.75 13.63
N TYR A 178 -3.89 -0.42 13.90
CA TYR A 178 -4.63 -0.69 15.15
C TYR A 178 -3.95 -1.73 16.03
N LYS A 179 -4.03 -1.47 17.35
CA LYS A 179 -3.45 -2.19 18.50
C LYS A 179 -1.99 -2.61 18.31
N GLN A 180 -1.08 -1.69 18.62
CA GLN A 180 0.33 -2.04 18.83
C GLN A 180 0.42 -3.10 19.95
N VAL A 181 0.89 -4.28 19.60
CA VAL A 181 1.50 -5.18 20.58
C VAL A 181 2.89 -4.62 20.83
N LEU A 182 3.13 -4.19 22.07
CA LEU A 182 4.47 -3.85 22.51
C LEU A 182 5.13 -5.17 22.89
N LEU A 183 6.09 -5.62 22.08
CA LEU A 183 6.95 -6.75 22.44
C LEU A 183 7.99 -6.24 23.43
N LYS A 184 8.05 -6.88 24.61
CA LYS A 184 9.12 -6.64 25.57
C LYS A 184 10.13 -7.76 25.39
N PHE A 185 11.20 -7.47 24.67
CA PHE A 185 12.37 -8.35 24.57
C PHE A 185 13.13 -8.29 25.91
N THR A 186 13.41 -9.45 26.49
CA THR A 186 14.24 -9.60 27.71
C THR A 186 15.67 -9.92 27.38
#